data_AF-A0A2P8VIR4-F1
#
_entry.id   AF-A0A2P8VIR4-F1
#
_cell.length_a   1.000
_cell.length_b   1.000
_cell.length_c   1.000
_cell.angle_alpha   90.00
_cell.angle_beta   90.00
_cell.angle_gamma   90.00
#
_symmetry.space_group_name_H-M   'P 1'
#
loop_
_entity.id
_entity.type
_entity.pdbx_description
1 polymer ?
#
loop_
_entity_poly.entity_id
_entity_poly.type
_entity_poly.pdbx_seq_one_letter_code
_entity_poly.pdbx_strand_id
1 'polypeptide(L)'
;RLYHLRGHHLTQLTEDHTWIARAIQAGEITSSQSRNHPWRHVLSQCLGREDLSQIDVQPIEVQSGDRLLLCSDGLTEELSDHLIASHLKSIRACESAALALVNSAKQRGGRDNINVIGVNFHLPETTE
;
A
#
# COMPACT_ATOMS: atom_id res chain seq x y z
N ARG A 1 -4.19 -0.79 0.63
CA ARG A 1 -3.16 -1.07 -0.41
C ARG A 1 -2.20 -2.17 0.05
N LEU A 2 -1.68 -2.96 -0.88
CA LEU A 2 -0.58 -3.92 -0.66
C LEU A 2 0.68 -3.45 -1.40
N TYR A 3 1.81 -3.42 -0.70
CA TYR A 3 3.12 -3.11 -1.25
C TYR A 3 4.07 -4.30 -1.10
N HIS A 4 4.99 -4.42 -2.05
CA HIS A 4 6.08 -5.40 -2.06
C HIS A 4 7.42 -4.71 -2.18
N LEU A 5 8.31 -4.97 -1.23
CA LEU A 5 9.68 -4.52 -1.22
C LEU A 5 10.60 -5.70 -1.55
N ARG A 6 11.27 -5.63 -2.70
CA ARG A 6 12.32 -6.55 -3.13
C ARG A 6 13.64 -5.78 -3.27
N GLY A 7 14.63 -6.15 -2.46
CA GLY A 7 15.88 -5.40 -2.34
C GLY A 7 15.62 -3.93 -2.00
N HIS A 8 15.85 -3.04 -2.98
CA HIS A 8 15.62 -1.59 -2.82
C HIS A 8 14.37 -1.05 -3.53
N HIS A 9 13.55 -1.90 -4.15
CA HIS A 9 12.41 -1.46 -4.95
C HIS A 9 11.09 -1.74 -4.22
N LEU A 10 10.35 -0.68 -3.90
CA LEU A 10 9.00 -0.76 -3.35
C LEU A 10 8.01 -0.62 -4.50
N THR A 11 7.13 -1.60 -4.66
CA THR A 11 6.11 -1.63 -5.69
C THR A 11 4.73 -1.76 -5.03
N GLN A 12 3.78 -0.91 -5.42
CA GLN A 12 2.38 -1.10 -5.05
C GLN A 12 1.79 -2.21 -5.94
N LEU A 13 1.27 -3.27 -5.33
CA LEU A 13 0.73 -4.42 -6.05
C LEU A 13 -0.77 -4.30 -6.33
N THR A 14 -1.51 -3.58 -5.49
CA THR A 14 -2.97 -3.40 -5.63
C THR A 14 -3.28 -2.05 -6.26
N GLU A 15 -4.28 -1.99 -7.11
CA GLU A 15 -4.86 -0.73 -7.56
C GLU A 15 -5.96 -0.27 -6.58
N ASP A 16 -6.12 1.03 -6.42
CA ASP A 16 -7.22 1.55 -5.59
C ASP A 16 -8.52 1.46 -6.38
N HIS A 17 -9.55 0.83 -5.81
CA HIS A 17 -10.90 0.88 -6.37
C HIS A 17 -11.61 2.18 -5.98
N THR A 18 -11.03 3.31 -6.37
CA THR A 18 -11.63 4.65 -6.25
C THR A 18 -12.08 5.17 -7.60
N TRP A 19 -13.06 6.07 -7.60
CA TRP A 19 -13.51 6.75 -8.80
C TRP A 19 -12.36 7.47 -9.50
N ILE A 20 -11.48 8.12 -8.73
CA ILE A 20 -10.33 8.85 -9.28
C ILE A 20 -9.31 7.92 -9.95
N ALA A 21 -9.06 6.73 -9.37
CA ALA A 21 -8.17 5.75 -9.97
C ALA A 21 -8.72 5.23 -11.30
N ARG A 22 -10.04 4.97 -11.37
CA ARG A 22 -10.72 4.60 -12.63
C ARG A 22 -10.63 5.71 -13.67
N ALA A 23 -10.85 6.97 -13.28
CA ALA A 23 -10.74 8.11 -14.19
C ALA A 23 -9.31 8.30 -14.72
N ILE A 24 -8.28 8.06 -13.90
CA ILE A 24 -6.89 8.04 -14.36
C ILE A 24 -6.65 6.91 -15.36
N GLN A 25 -7.13 5.70 -15.06
CA GLN A 25 -6.99 4.53 -15.92
C GLN A 25 -7.69 4.73 -17.28
N ALA A 26 -8.82 5.42 -17.29
CA ALA A 26 -9.54 5.82 -18.50
C ALA A 26 -8.89 6.99 -19.27
N GLY A 27 -7.85 7.61 -18.72
CA GLY A 27 -7.17 8.77 -19.31
C GLY A 27 -7.95 10.10 -19.18
N GLU A 28 -9.00 10.14 -18.37
CA GLU A 28 -9.85 11.32 -18.16
C GLU A 28 -9.18 12.35 -17.23
N ILE A 29 -8.33 11.89 -16.32
CA ILE A 29 -7.64 12.70 -15.32
C ILE A 29 -6.17 12.30 -15.25
N THR A 30 -5.26 13.26 -15.11
CA THR A 30 -3.84 12.95 -14.91
C THR A 30 -3.52 12.65 -13.44
N SER A 31 -2.47 11.87 -13.18
CA SER A 31 -2.04 11.54 -11.81
C SER A 31 -1.64 12.76 -10.98
N SER A 32 -1.33 13.91 -11.60
CA SER A 32 -1.05 15.16 -10.88
C SER A 32 -2.32 15.86 -10.41
N GLN A 33 -3.42 15.73 -11.16
CA GLN A 33 -4.73 16.32 -10.83
C GLN A 33 -5.46 15.55 -9.73
N SER A 34 -5.17 14.25 -9.56
CA SER A 34 -5.90 13.38 -8.62
C SER A 34 -5.67 13.70 -7.14
N ARG A 35 -4.45 14.13 -6.75
CA ARG A 35 -4.08 14.29 -5.33
C ARG A 35 -4.94 15.29 -4.57
N ASN A 36 -5.41 16.33 -5.25
CA ASN A 36 -6.24 17.39 -4.66
C ASN A 36 -7.71 17.31 -5.13
N HIS A 37 -8.11 16.21 -5.78
CA HIS A 37 -9.46 16.08 -6.31
C HIS A 37 -10.48 15.89 -5.17
N PRO A 38 -11.62 16.61 -5.16
CA PRO A 38 -12.61 16.51 -4.09
C PRO A 38 -13.17 15.10 -3.90
N TRP A 39 -13.15 14.27 -4.95
CA TRP A 39 -13.66 12.89 -4.94
C TRP A 39 -12.58 11.82 -4.88
N ARG A 40 -11.35 12.17 -4.48
CA ARG A 40 -10.22 11.21 -4.44
C ARG A 40 -10.46 10.00 -3.53
N HIS A 41 -11.32 10.16 -2.52
CA HIS A 41 -11.68 9.12 -1.55
C HIS A 41 -12.96 8.36 -1.90
N VAL A 42 -13.62 8.70 -3.01
CA VAL A 42 -14.88 8.06 -3.38
C VAL A 42 -14.58 6.66 -3.90
N LEU A 43 -14.95 5.65 -3.12
CA LEU A 43 -14.82 4.24 -3.49
C LEU A 43 -15.74 3.92 -4.67
N SER A 44 -15.18 3.33 -5.72
CA SER A 44 -15.94 2.78 -6.85
C SER A 44 -16.38 1.34 -6.59
N GLN A 45 -15.83 0.70 -5.55
CA GLN A 45 -16.15 -0.67 -5.16
C GLN A 45 -15.91 -0.86 -3.65
N CYS A 46 -16.83 -1.54 -2.97
CA CYS A 46 -16.67 -1.92 -1.57
C CYS A 46 -17.51 -3.16 -1.23
N LEU A 47 -17.11 -3.88 -0.18
CA LEU A 47 -17.86 -5.04 0.32
C LEU A 47 -19.25 -4.60 0.83
N GLY A 48 -20.27 -5.41 0.54
CA GLY A 48 -21.65 -5.16 0.97
C GLY A 48 -22.52 -4.40 -0.02
N ARG A 49 -21.98 -3.99 -1.18
CA ARG A 49 -22.81 -3.53 -2.30
C ARG A 49 -23.34 -4.70 -3.12
N GLU A 50 -24.58 -4.57 -3.60
CA GLU A 50 -25.23 -5.58 -4.45
C GLU A 50 -24.50 -5.80 -5.79
N ASP A 51 -23.78 -4.78 -6.27
CA ASP A 51 -23.03 -4.79 -7.53
C ASP A 51 -21.57 -5.28 -7.39
N LEU A 52 -21.18 -5.77 -6.20
CA LEU A 52 -19.87 -6.37 -5.99
C LEU A 52 -19.77 -7.72 -6.74
N SER A 53 -19.26 -7.67 -7.96
CA SER A 53 -19.23 -8.83 -8.85
C SER A 53 -17.85 -9.44 -9.07
N GLN A 54 -16.76 -8.70 -8.84
CA GLN A 54 -15.39 -9.18 -9.12
C GLN A 54 -14.40 -8.75 -8.04
N ILE A 55 -13.56 -9.67 -7.57
CA ILE A 55 -12.44 -9.38 -6.69
C ILE A 55 -11.13 -9.63 -7.44
N ASP A 56 -10.14 -8.76 -7.23
CA ASP A 56 -8.83 -8.93 -7.85
C ASP A 56 -8.01 -9.95 -7.06
N VAL A 57 -7.56 -10.99 -7.75
CA VAL A 57 -6.69 -12.02 -7.20
C VAL A 57 -5.49 -12.17 -8.12
N GLN A 58 -4.29 -12.03 -7.56
CA GLN A 58 -3.04 -12.22 -8.29
C GLN A 58 -2.06 -13.07 -7.48
N PRO A 59 -1.37 -14.03 -8.10
CA PRO A 59 -0.26 -14.72 -7.46
C PRO A 59 0.94 -13.77 -7.33
N ILE A 60 1.72 -13.94 -6.27
CA ILE A 60 2.97 -13.22 -6.07
C ILE A 60 4.10 -14.22 -5.85
N GLU A 61 5.20 -14.05 -6.57
CA GLU A 61 6.43 -14.78 -6.30
C GLU A 61 7.20 -14.06 -5.21
N VAL A 62 7.57 -14.78 -4.16
CA VAL A 62 8.32 -14.25 -3.02
C VAL A 62 9.70 -14.90 -2.95
N GLN A 63 10.70 -14.09 -2.60
CA GLN A 63 12.08 -14.53 -2.39
C GLN A 63 12.51 -14.28 -0.94
N SER A 64 13.55 -14.97 -0.48
CA SER A 64 14.12 -14.70 0.83
C SER A 64 14.60 -13.24 0.90
N GLY A 65 14.23 -12.53 1.96
CA GLY A 65 14.51 -11.10 2.12
C GLY A 65 13.43 -10.17 1.56
N ASP A 66 12.43 -10.69 0.82
CA ASP A 66 11.28 -9.89 0.42
C ASP A 66 10.45 -9.46 1.64
N ARG A 67 9.77 -8.31 1.48
CA ARG A 67 8.83 -7.81 2.48
C ARG A 67 7.52 -7.40 1.84
N LEU A 68 6.41 -7.72 2.49
CA LEU A 68 5.09 -7.18 2.14
C LEU A 68 4.62 -6.22 3.22
N LEU A 69 3.92 -5.17 2.78
CA LEU A 69 3.21 -4.24 3.65
C LEU A 69 1.77 -4.13 3.16
N LEU A 70 0.82 -4.56 3.98
CA LEU A 70 -0.59 -4.22 3.81
C LEU A 70 -0.91 -3.01 4.69
N CYS A 71 -1.58 -2.01 4.15
CA CYS A 71 -1.94 -0.81 4.90
C CYS A 71 -3.29 -0.22 4.48
N SER A 72 -3.92 0.53 5.39
CA SER A 72 -5.04 1.42 5.07
C SER A 72 -4.58 2.67 4.33
N ASP A 73 -5.52 3.35 3.70
CA ASP A 73 -5.36 4.68 3.12
C ASP A 73 -4.87 5.72 4.15
N GLY A 74 -5.30 5.62 5.41
CA GLY A 74 -4.81 6.45 6.50
C GLY A 74 -3.27 6.50 6.63
N LEU A 75 -2.55 5.46 6.20
CA LEU A 75 -1.09 5.51 6.08
C LEU A 75 -0.63 6.31 4.86
N THR A 76 -1.13 5.94 3.68
CA THR A 76 -0.65 6.43 2.37
C THR A 76 -1.10 7.86 2.05
N GLU A 77 -2.08 8.35 2.79
CA GLU A 77 -2.52 9.74 2.77
C GLU A 77 -1.55 10.69 3.49
N GLU A 78 -0.84 10.18 4.50
CA GLU A 78 0.11 10.96 5.30
C GLU A 78 1.56 10.73 4.84
N LEU A 79 1.86 9.52 4.32
CA LEU A 79 3.19 9.11 3.89
C LEU A 79 3.26 8.81 2.40
N SER A 80 4.27 9.37 1.73
CA SER A 80 4.60 8.99 0.37
C SER A 80 5.28 7.62 0.32
N ASP A 81 5.15 6.94 -0.82
CA ASP A 81 5.81 5.65 -1.07
C ASP A 81 7.32 5.68 -0.81
N HIS A 82 7.98 6.82 -1.07
CA HIS A 82 9.40 7.01 -0.77
C HIS A 82 9.69 6.89 0.74
N LEU A 83 8.85 7.48 1.58
CA LEU A 83 9.01 7.41 3.04
C LEU A 83 8.66 6.02 3.56
N ILE A 84 7.61 5.41 3.02
CA ILE A 84 7.26 4.02 3.33
C ILE A 84 8.45 3.11 3.01
N ALA A 85 9.02 3.24 1.82
CA ALA A 85 10.21 2.49 1.39
C ALA A 85 11.40 2.76 2.31
N SER A 86 11.63 4.01 2.74
CA SER A 86 12.72 4.36 3.65
C SER A 86 12.59 3.63 4.99
N HIS A 87 11.41 3.63 5.61
CA HIS A 87 11.16 2.90 6.86
C HIS A 87 11.33 1.39 6.69
N LEU A 88 10.78 0.81 5.62
CA LEU A 88 10.92 -0.61 5.32
C LEU A 88 12.36 -1.02 4.92
N LYS A 89 13.21 -0.11 4.45
CA LYS A 89 14.62 -0.43 4.17
C LYS A 89 15.49 -0.34 5.41
N SER A 90 15.24 0.67 6.25
CA SER A 90 16.07 0.99 7.42
C SER A 90 15.81 0.12 8.64
N ILE A 91 14.58 -0.39 8.79
CA ILE A 91 14.17 -1.13 10.00
C ILE A 91 13.83 -2.57 9.63
N ARG A 92 14.73 -3.52 9.94
CA ARG A 92 14.54 -4.94 9.58
C ARG A 92 13.38 -5.60 10.32
N ALA A 93 13.24 -5.36 11.63
CA ALA A 93 12.19 -5.97 12.43
C ALA A 93 10.80 -5.47 11.98
N CYS A 94 9.89 -6.40 11.65
CA CYS A 94 8.52 -6.06 11.20
C CYS A 94 7.80 -5.14 12.18
N GLU A 95 7.81 -5.50 13.46
CA GLU A 95 7.11 -4.76 14.51
C GLU A 95 7.62 -3.32 14.63
N SER A 96 8.94 -3.15 14.69
CA SER A 96 9.55 -1.82 14.77
C SER A 96 9.29 -0.99 13.51
N ALA A 97 9.30 -1.61 12.33
CA ALA A 97 9.00 -0.93 11.08
C ALA A 97 7.53 -0.48 11.02
N ALA A 98 6.60 -1.37 11.42
CA ALA A 98 5.17 -1.07 11.51
C ALA A 98 4.90 0.08 12.48
N LEU A 99 5.50 0.05 13.67
CA LEU A 99 5.36 1.11 14.66
C LEU A 99 5.92 2.46 14.15
N ALA A 100 7.08 2.43 13.49
CA ALA A 100 7.68 3.62 12.92
C ALA A 100 6.81 4.24 11.82
N LEU A 101 6.22 3.42 10.95
CA LEU A 101 5.28 3.85 9.91
C LEU A 101 4.05 4.53 10.51
N VAL A 102 3.41 3.88 11.50
CA VAL A 102 2.23 4.43 12.18
C VAL A 102 2.57 5.76 12.86
N ASN A 103 3.69 5.83 13.58
CA ASN A 103 4.09 7.05 14.28
C ASN A 103 4.43 8.18 13.31
N SER A 104 5.11 7.89 12.20
CA SER A 104 5.43 8.89 11.18
C SER A 104 4.17 9.47 10.52
N ALA A 105 3.17 8.62 10.22
CA ALA A 105 1.88 9.08 9.71
C ALA A 105 1.12 9.95 10.73
N LYS A 106 1.08 9.53 11.99
CA LYS A 106 0.46 10.32 13.08
C LYS A 106 1.11 11.70 13.25
N GLN A 107 2.42 11.80 13.11
CA GLN A 107 3.16 13.06 13.25
C GLN A 107 2.88 14.07 12.11
N ARG A 108 2.40 13.61 10.95
CA ARG A 108 2.15 14.46 9.77
C ARG A 108 0.73 14.98 9.67
N GLY A 109 -0.20 14.35 10.38
CA GLY A 109 -1.59 14.76 10.42
C GLY A 109 -2.43 13.74 11.18
N GLY A 110 -2.24 12.45 10.86
CA GLY A 110 -2.98 11.36 11.49
C GLY A 110 -4.49 11.52 11.35
N ARG A 111 -4.95 11.97 10.18
CA ARG A 111 -6.34 12.42 9.97
C ARG A 111 -7.37 11.28 9.92
N ASP A 112 -6.90 10.04 9.79
CA ASP A 112 -7.73 8.85 9.71
C ASP A 112 -7.12 7.69 10.52
N ASN A 113 -7.82 6.57 10.62
CA ASN A 113 -7.34 5.34 11.22
C ASN A 113 -6.20 4.73 10.39
N ILE A 114 -5.07 4.51 11.06
CA ILE A 114 -3.85 4.00 10.44
C ILE A 114 -3.65 2.55 10.85
N ASN A 115 -3.85 1.63 9.90
CA ASN A 115 -3.64 0.21 10.10
C ASN A 115 -2.52 -0.28 9.17
N VAL A 116 -1.60 -1.08 9.70
CA VAL A 116 -0.48 -1.66 8.95
C VAL A 116 -0.22 -3.10 9.37
N ILE A 117 0.15 -3.95 8.41
CA ILE A 117 0.57 -5.32 8.62
C ILE A 117 1.84 -5.54 7.77
N GLY A 118 2.93 -5.94 8.43
CA GLY A 118 4.21 -6.23 7.77
C GLY A 118 4.51 -7.73 7.79
N VAL A 119 4.95 -8.28 6.66
CA VAL A 119 5.37 -9.68 6.52
C VAL A 119 6.79 -9.70 5.95
N ASN A 120 7.70 -10.43 6.60
CA ASN A 120 9.06 -10.65 6.12
C ASN A 120 9.24 -12.12 5.72
N PHE A 121 9.77 -12.36 4.52
CA PHE A 121 10.01 -13.69 4.01
C PHE A 121 11.44 -14.14 4.34
N HIS A 122 11.53 -15.25 5.05
CA HIS A 122 12.79 -15.95 5.31
C HIS A 122 12.62 -17.37 4.78
N LEU A 123 12.94 -17.55 3.50
CA LEU A 123 12.85 -18.86 2.86
C LEU A 123 14.16 -19.62 3.14
N PRO A 124 14.09 -20.91 3.51
CA PRO A 124 15.29 -21.73 3.65
C PRO A 124 16.01 -21.80 2.30
N GLU A 125 17.34 -21.77 2.34
CA GLU A 125 18.14 -22.07 1.17
C GLU A 125 17.80 -23.49 0.72
N THR A 126 17.41 -23.65 -0.54
CA THR A 126 17.16 -24.96 -1.13
C THR A 126 18.52 -25.58 -1.38
N THR A 127 19.00 -26.39 -0.45
CA THR A 127 20.19 -27.21 -0.68
C THR A 127 19.80 -28.32 -1.64
N GLU A 128 20.24 -28.22 -2.90
CA GLU A 128 20.29 -29.37 -3.83
C GLU A 128 21.39 -30.36 -3.42
#